data_AF-A0A6L5XLQ8-F1
#
_entry.id   AF-A0A6L5XLQ8-F1
#
_cell.length_a   1.000
_cell.length_b   1.000
_cell.length_c   1.000
_cell.angle_alpha   90.00
_cell.angle_beta   90.00
_cell.angle_gamma   90.00
#
_symmetry.space_group_name_H-M   'P 1'
#
loop_
_entity.id
_entity.type
_entity.pdbx_description
1 polymer ?
#
loop_
_entity_poly.entity_id
_entity_poly.type
_entity_poly.pdbx_seq_one_letter_code
_entity_poly.pdbx_strand_id
1 'polypeptide(L)' 'MTMPDLEQRLTRLEELNFFQEQRLKELDAALTAQQSQLDTVEKELADALAVIRLLREKLSEQPDNSLPPHFMPERY' A
#
# COMPACT_ATOMS: atom_id res chain seq x y z
N MET A 1 19.62 -30.05 48.99
CA MET A 1 18.77 -29.07 48.26
C MET A 1 19.58 -28.66 47.03
N THR A 2 19.23 -29.22 45.87
CA THR A 2 20.04 -29.15 44.66
C THR A 2 19.80 -27.81 43.95
N MET A 3 20.72 -26.85 44.14
CA MET A 3 20.81 -25.59 43.39
C MET A 3 21.03 -25.67 41.85
N PRO A 4 21.44 -26.78 41.20
CA PRO A 4 21.65 -26.81 39.75
C PRO A 4 20.40 -26.53 38.91
N ASP A 5 19.20 -26.79 39.45
CA ASP A 5 17.94 -26.63 38.72
C ASP A 5 17.59 -25.15 38.47
N LEU A 6 17.94 -24.26 39.41
CA LEU A 6 17.64 -22.83 39.29
C LEU A 6 18.57 -22.11 38.31
N GLU A 7 19.87 -22.41 38.34
CA GLU A 7 20.84 -21.83 37.40
C GLU A 7 20.57 -22.30 35.97
N GLN A 8 20.33 -23.60 35.76
CA GLN A 8 19.98 -24.13 34.44
C GLN A 8 18.68 -23.52 33.89
N ARG A 9 17.68 -23.33 34.77
CA ARG A 9 16.42 -22.70 34.40
C ARG A 9 16.59 -21.21 34.08
N LEU A 10 17.46 -20.51 34.80
CA LEU A 10 17.80 -19.12 34.52
C LEU A 10 18.49 -19.00 33.15
N THR A 11 19.52 -19.80 32.88
CA THR A 11 20.21 -19.81 31.59
C THR A 11 19.25 -20.08 30.43
N ARG A 12 18.33 -21.03 30.59
CA ARG A 12 17.32 -21.33 29.56
C ARG A 12 16.35 -20.17 29.32
N LEU A 13 15.99 -19.44 30.38
CA LEU A 13 15.13 -18.26 30.25
C LEU A 13 15.86 -17.11 29.55
N GLU A 14 17.15 -16.91 29.84
CA GLU A 14 17.98 -15.91 29.18
C GLU A 14 18.14 -16.21 27.67
N GLU A 15 18.43 -17.47 27.31
CA GLU A 15 18.46 -17.91 25.91
C GLU A 15 17.11 -17.68 25.22
N LEU A 16 16.01 -18.10 25.85
CA LEU A 16 14.68 -17.91 25.30
C LEU A 16 14.36 -16.43 25.09
N ASN A 17 14.72 -15.59 26.06
CA ASN A 17 14.50 -14.15 26.01
C ASN A 17 15.30 -13.53 24.85
N PHE A 18 16.58 -13.89 24.71
CA PHE A 18 17.40 -13.46 23.58
C PHE A 18 16.77 -13.81 22.22
N PHE A 19 16.31 -15.05 22.04
CA PHE A 19 15.64 -15.45 20.80
C PHE A 19 14.29 -14.75 20.58
N GLN A 20 13.57 -14.43 21.65
CA GLN A 20 12.33 -13.66 21.56
C GLN A 20 12.61 -12.22 21.14
N GLU A 21 13.61 -11.55 21.73
CA GLU A 21 14.03 -10.21 21.33
C GLU A 21 14.47 -10.18 19.86
N GLN A 22 15.21 -11.19 19.41
CA GLN A 22 15.64 -11.29 18.02
C GLN A 22 14.44 -11.44 17.07
N ARG A 23 13.47 -12.30 17.40
CA ARG A 23 12.24 -12.44 16.61
C ARG A 23 11.38 -11.18 16.60
N LEU A 24 11.34 -10.44 17.71
CA LEU A 24 10.62 -9.17 17.77
C LEU A 24 11.26 -8.14 16.82
N LYS A 25 12.60 -8.03 16.81
CA LYS A 25 13.31 -7.14 15.87
C LYS A 25 13.05 -7.51 14.41
N GLU A 26 13.04 -8.80 14.09
CA GLU A 26 12.74 -9.29 12.73
C GLU A 26 11.29 -8.98 12.34
N LEU A 27 10.35 -9.13 13.27
CA LEU A 27 8.95 -8.79 13.04
C LEU A 27 8.76 -7.28 12.84
N ASP A 28 9.39 -6.44 13.66
CA ASP A 28 9.34 -4.99 13.52
C ASP A 28 9.90 -4.52 12.17
N ALA A 29 11.00 -5.12 11.72
CA ALA A 29 11.56 -4.85 10.40
C ALA A 29 10.60 -5.25 9.27
N ALA A 30 9.97 -6.43 9.38
CA ALA A 30 8.99 -6.88 8.40
C ALA A 30 7.74 -5.98 8.37
N LEU A 31 7.23 -5.56 9.54
CA LEU A 31 6.10 -4.63 9.63
C LEU A 31 6.43 -3.26 9.04
N THR A 32 7.63 -2.74 9.32
CA THR A 32 8.08 -1.46 8.75
C THR A 32 8.19 -1.54 7.23
N ALA A 33 8.71 -2.64 6.69
CA ALA A 33 8.77 -2.86 5.25
C ALA A 33 7.37 -2.95 4.61
N GLN A 34 6.43 -3.65 5.26
CA GLN A 34 5.04 -3.74 4.80
C GLN A 34 4.35 -2.37 4.83
N GLN A 35 4.58 -1.55 5.86
CA GLN A 35 4.04 -0.19 5.93
C GLN A 35 4.54 0.66 4.76
N SER A 36 5.84 0.61 4.46
CA SER A 36 6.41 1.33 3.32
C SER A 36 5.83 0.90 1.97
N GLN A 37 5.49 -0.39 1.83
CA GLN A 37 4.81 -0.89 0.63
C GLN A 37 3.39 -0.34 0.52
N LEU A 38 2.64 -0.31 1.64
CA LEU A 38 1.29 0.27 1.69
C LEU A 38 1.31 1.76 1.33
N ASP A 39 2.24 2.53 1.89
CA ASP A 39 2.38 3.96 1.60
C ASP A 39 2.65 4.21 0.11
N THR A 40 3.42 3.32 -0.53
CA THR A 40 3.72 3.38 -1.97
C THR A 40 2.45 3.13 -2.79
N VAL A 41 1.70 2.08 -2.47
CA VAL A 41 0.45 1.74 -3.16
C VAL A 41 -0.61 2.83 -2.96
N GLU A 42 -0.71 3.41 -1.76
CA GLU A 42 -1.62 4.50 -1.47
C GLU A 42 -1.31 5.72 -2.35
N LYS A 43 -0.03 6.06 -2.50
CA LYS A 43 0.40 7.15 -3.38
C LYS A 43 0.05 6.87 -4.84
N GLU A 44 0.39 5.68 -5.35
CA GLU A 44 0.08 5.30 -6.73
C GLU A 44 -1.44 5.33 -7.01
N LEU A 45 -2.25 4.92 -6.05
CA LEU A 45 -3.70 4.99 -6.14
C LEU A 45 -4.19 6.45 -6.17
N ALA A 46 -3.65 7.32 -5.32
CA ALA A 46 -3.98 8.74 -5.32
C ALA A 46 -3.66 9.40 -6.67
N ASP A 47 -2.49 9.10 -7.23
CA ASP A 47 -2.06 9.59 -8.54
C ASP A 47 -2.99 9.08 -9.66
N ALA A 48 -3.35 7.79 -9.65
CA ALA A 48 -4.28 7.21 -10.62
C ALA A 48 -5.67 7.86 -10.53
N LEU A 49 -6.18 8.11 -9.32
CA LEU A 49 -7.45 8.79 -9.12
C LEU A 49 -7.42 10.24 -9.64
N ALA A 50 -6.31 10.94 -9.48
CA ALA A 50 -6.13 12.28 -10.05
C ALA A 50 -6.20 12.27 -11.58
N VAL A 51 -5.54 11.31 -12.22
CA VAL A 51 -5.59 11.12 -13.69
C VAL A 51 -7.03 10.81 -14.15
N ILE A 52 -7.73 9.91 -13.46
CA ILE A 52 -9.13 9.57 -13.79
C ILE A 52 -10.03 10.80 -13.71
N ARG A 53 -9.86 11.65 -12.69
CA ARG A 53 -10.62 12.90 -12.56
C ARG A 53 -10.36 13.84 -13.74
N LEU A 54 -9.09 14.03 -14.10
CA LEU A 54 -8.72 14.87 -15.25
C LEU A 54 -9.30 14.33 -16.56
N LEU A 55 -9.27 13.02 -16.78
CA LEU A 55 -9.85 12.41 -17.98
C LEU A 55 -11.37 12.60 -18.03
N ARG A 56 -12.06 12.50 -16.89
CA ARG A 56 -13.51 12.76 -16.80
C ARG A 56 -13.86 14.20 -17.12
N GLU A 57 -13.08 15.15 -16.60
CA GLU A 57 -13.23 16.58 -16.91
C GLU A 57 -13.06 16.82 -18.41
N LYS A 58 -11.98 16.31 -19.01
CA LYS A 58 -11.75 16.43 -20.47
C LYS A 58 -12.86 15.82 -21.32
N LEU A 59 -13.42 14.68 -20.90
CA LEU A 59 -14.56 14.06 -21.56
C LEU A 59 -15.83 14.94 -21.46
N SER A 60 -16.04 15.60 -20.31
CA SER A 60 -17.17 16.51 -20.13
C SER A 60 -17.04 17.83 -20.90
N GLU A 61 -15.81 18.27 -21.17
CA GLU A 61 -15.50 19.47 -21.97
C GLU A 61 -15.50 19.22 -23.49
N GLN A 62 -15.75 17.99 -23.95
CA GLN A 62 -15.78 17.72 -25.39
C GLN A 62 -16.92 18.49 -26.06
N PRO A 63 -16.63 19.26 -27.13
CA PRO A 63 -17.67 19.93 -27.89
C PRO A 63 -18.61 18.88 -28.47
N ASP A 64 -19.90 19.24 -28.56
CA ASP A 64 -20.91 18.38 -29.17
C ASP A 64 -20.44 17.99 -30.57
N ASN A 65 -20.25 16.68 -30.79
CA ASN A 65 -19.71 16.10 -32.03
C ASN A 65 -20.76 16.15 -33.16
N SER A 66 -21.57 17.21 -33.15
CA SER A 66 -22.55 17.54 -34.17
C SER A 66 -21.82 17.76 -35.50
N LEU A 67 -22.33 17.11 -36.54
CA LEU A 67 -21.81 17.26 -37.89
C LEU A 67 -21.88 18.75 -38.27
N PRO A 68 -20.82 19.33 -38.86
CA PRO A 68 -20.87 20.71 -39.31
C PRO A 68 -22.07 20.96 -40.24
N PRO A 69 -22.68 22.16 -40.24
CA PRO A 69 -23.98 22.41 -40.89
C PRO A 69 -24.07 22.02 -42.37
N HIS A 70 -22.95 21.96 -43.08
CA HIS A 70 -22.85 21.57 -44.50
C HIS A 70 -22.85 20.05 -44.75
N PHE A 71 -22.81 19.22 -43.71
CA PHE A 71 -22.94 17.77 -43.80
C PHE A 71 -24.37 17.27 -43.60
N MET A 72 -25.34 18.17 -43.34
CA MET A 72 -26.75 17.80 -43.28
C MET A 72 -27.31 17.78 -44.71
N PRO A 73 -27.81 16.64 -45.23
CA PRO A 73 -28.38 16.58 -46.56
C PRO A 73 -29.62 17.49 -46.64
N GLU A 74 -29.72 18.29 -47.71
CA GLU A 74 -30.91 19.11 -47.97
C GLU A 74 -32.15 18.20 -47.99
N ARG A 75 -33.07 18.47 -47.06
CA ARG A 75 -34.37 17.82 -47.04
C ARG A 75 -35.19 18.42 -48.19
N TYR A 76 -35.21 17.71 -49.33
CA TYR A 76 -36.22 17.88 -50.39
C TYR A 76 -37.55 17.25 -49.95
#